data_AF-A0A3B3US89-F1
#
_entry.id   AF-A0A3B3US89-F1
#
_cell.length_a   1.000
_cell.length_b   1.000
_cell.length_c   1.000
_cell.angle_alpha   90.00
_cell.angle_beta   90.00
_cell.angle_gamma   90.00
#
_symmetry.space_group_name_H-M   'P 1'
#
loop_
_entity.id
_entity.type
_entity.pdbx_description
1 polymer ?
#
loop_
_entity_poly.entity_id
_entity_poly.type
_entity_poly.pdbx_seq_one_letter_code
_entity_poly.pdbx_strand_id
1 'polypeptide(L)'
;MNGLISHNETVQWLYTLVGSKFRLVVKTSLKLLLVFVEYTESNAALLIKAVNTVDTKGGKKLWSNVMEILEEKDGVDTELLVFAMTLINKTLAALPDQDSY
;
A
#
# COMPACT_ATOMS: atom_id res chain seq x y z
N MET A 1 0.35 17.02 -2.77
CA MET A 1 0.65 15.71 -3.38
C MET A 1 1.94 15.71 -4.21
N ASN A 2 2.20 16.74 -5.02
CA ASN A 2 3.41 16.79 -5.87
C ASN A 2 4.74 16.53 -5.14
N GLY A 3 4.91 17.04 -3.90
CA GLY A 3 6.11 16.73 -3.11
C GLY A 3 6.26 15.24 -2.75
N LEU A 4 5.17 14.52 -2.49
CA LEU A 4 5.20 13.06 -2.24
C LEU A 4 5.53 12.28 -3.53
N ILE A 5 4.96 12.72 -4.65
CA ILE A 5 5.16 12.10 -5.97
C ILE A 5 6.65 12.19 -6.38
N SER A 6 7.30 13.30 -6.08
CA SER A 6 8.73 13.50 -6.36
C SER A 6 9.67 12.69 -5.46
N HIS A 7 9.19 12.13 -4.35
CA HIS A 7 10.00 11.42 -3.35
C HIS A 7 9.42 10.03 -3.04
N ASN A 8 9.79 9.05 -3.87
CA ASN A 8 9.33 7.68 -3.74
C ASN A 8 9.70 7.04 -2.39
N GLU A 9 10.72 7.55 -1.70
CA GLU A 9 11.12 7.14 -0.35
C GLU A 9 10.00 7.34 0.67
N THR A 10 9.19 8.39 0.54
CA THR A 10 8.05 8.62 1.43
C THR A 10 6.97 7.58 1.23
N VAL A 11 6.71 7.18 -0.03
CA VAL A 11 5.72 6.13 -0.34
C VAL A 11 6.21 4.76 0.17
N GLN A 12 7.50 4.46 0.02
CA GLN A 12 8.14 3.27 0.60
C GLN A 12 8.02 3.25 2.13
N TRP A 13 8.26 4.39 2.78
CA TRP A 13 8.13 4.51 4.22
C TRP A 13 6.69 4.28 4.68
N LEU A 14 5.70 4.91 4.02
CA LEU A 14 4.28 4.68 4.30
C LEU A 14 3.90 3.20 4.13
N TYR A 15 4.38 2.54 3.07
CA TYR A 15 4.15 1.10 2.88
C TYR A 15 4.81 0.24 3.96
N THR A 16 6.01 0.62 4.43
CA THR A 16 6.68 -0.06 5.55
C THR A 16 5.86 0.04 6.84
N LEU A 17 5.24 1.20 7.09
CA LEU A 17 4.39 1.43 8.27
C LEU A 17 3.09 0.63 8.27
N VAL A 18 2.66 0.07 7.13
CA VAL A 18 1.52 -0.85 7.06
C VAL A 18 1.79 -2.13 7.86
N GLY A 19 3.05 -2.59 7.94
CA GLY A 19 3.46 -3.73 8.76
C GLY A 19 3.74 -3.40 10.23
N SER A 20 3.27 -2.26 10.73
CA SER A 20 3.48 -1.83 12.11
C SER A 20 2.61 -2.61 13.10
N LYS A 21 3.11 -2.81 14.33
CA LYS A 21 2.33 -3.38 15.44
C LYS A 21 1.29 -2.40 16.01
N PHE A 22 1.38 -1.12 15.67
CA PHE A 22 0.49 -0.08 16.20
C PHE A 22 -0.69 0.15 15.25
N ARG A 23 -1.88 -0.31 15.63
CA ARG A 23 -3.12 -0.21 14.83
C ARG A 23 -3.37 1.19 14.25
N LEU A 24 -3.17 2.25 15.04
CA LEU A 24 -3.38 3.64 14.57
C LEU A 24 -2.40 4.02 13.44
N VAL A 25 -1.17 3.55 13.52
CA VAL A 25 -0.14 3.80 12.50
C VAL A 25 -0.51 3.06 11.21
N VAL A 26 -0.93 1.79 11.30
CA VAL A 26 -1.39 1.00 10.15
C VAL A 26 -2.58 1.69 9.47
N LYS A 27 -3.61 2.04 10.26
CA LYS A 27 -4.81 2.75 9.78
C LYS A 27 -4.48 4.04 9.04
N THR A 28 -3.63 4.86 9.64
CA THR A 28 -3.26 6.16 9.07
C THR A 28 -2.45 5.98 7.78
N SER A 29 -1.53 5.02 7.77
CA SER A 29 -0.71 4.72 6.59
C SER A 29 -1.56 4.22 5.42
N LEU A 30 -2.50 3.29 5.66
CA LEU A 30 -3.43 2.83 4.63
C LEU A 30 -4.29 3.96 4.07
N LYS A 31 -4.83 4.84 4.92
CA LYS A 31 -5.60 6.01 4.47
C LYS A 31 -4.77 6.97 3.61
N LEU A 32 -3.53 7.25 4.00
CA LEU A 32 -2.63 8.11 3.24
C LEU A 32 -2.25 7.48 1.89
N LEU A 33 -2.02 6.18 1.85
CA LEU A 33 -1.76 5.45 0.61
C LEU A 33 -2.98 5.42 -0.32
N LEU A 34 -4.20 5.29 0.24
CA LEU A 34 -5.44 5.40 -0.53
C LEU A 34 -5.58 6.78 -1.15
N VAL A 35 -5.46 7.85 -0.36
CA VAL A 35 -5.48 9.24 -0.85
C VAL A 35 -4.40 9.46 -1.91
N PHE A 36 -3.25 8.79 -1.78
CA PHE A 36 -2.17 8.85 -2.76
C PHE A 36 -2.55 8.21 -4.10
N VAL A 37 -3.04 6.97 -4.11
CA VAL A 37 -3.44 6.28 -5.34
C VAL A 37 -4.64 6.96 -6.00
N GLU A 38 -5.58 7.50 -5.23
CA GLU A 38 -6.76 8.20 -5.75
C GLU A 38 -6.44 9.57 -6.38
N TYR A 39 -5.29 10.16 -6.06
CA TYR A 39 -4.97 11.51 -6.51
C TYR A 39 -4.74 11.58 -8.02
N THR A 40 -4.01 10.63 -8.62
CA THR A 40 -3.87 10.46 -10.08
C THR A 40 -3.61 8.98 -10.38
N GLU A 41 -4.06 8.49 -11.54
CA GLU A 41 -3.85 7.10 -11.97
C GLU A 41 -2.36 6.71 -11.98
N SER A 42 -1.48 7.64 -12.37
CA SER A 42 -0.02 7.40 -12.42
C SER A 42 0.60 7.05 -11.06
N ASN A 43 -0.06 7.39 -9.95
CA ASN A 43 0.43 7.08 -8.60
C ASN A 43 0.34 5.59 -8.26
N ALA A 44 -0.51 4.82 -8.94
CA ALA A 44 -0.58 3.38 -8.76
C ALA A 44 0.75 2.69 -9.11
N ALA A 45 1.36 3.07 -10.23
CA ALA A 45 2.67 2.57 -10.65
C ALA A 45 3.77 2.95 -9.64
N LEU A 46 3.71 4.15 -9.06
CA LEU A 46 4.65 4.59 -8.02
C LEU A 46 4.50 3.76 -6.74
N LEU A 47 3.26 3.47 -6.32
CA LEU A 47 3.01 2.60 -5.18
C LEU A 47 3.56 1.19 -5.43
N ILE A 48 3.30 0.59 -6.59
CA ILE A 48 3.84 -0.74 -6.95
C ILE A 48 5.37 -0.73 -6.89
N LYS A 49 6.02 0.30 -7.43
CA LYS A 49 7.48 0.45 -7.35
C LYS A 49 7.97 0.54 -5.90
N ALA A 50 7.26 1.27 -5.04
CA ALA A 50 7.58 1.36 -3.62
C ALA A 50 7.44 0.00 -2.91
N VAL A 51 6.34 -0.73 -3.14
CA VAL A 51 6.11 -2.08 -2.62
C VAL A 51 7.24 -3.02 -3.05
N ASN A 52 7.53 -3.08 -4.34
CA ASN A 52 8.61 -3.88 -4.90
C ASN A 52 9.95 -3.59 -4.22
N THR A 53 10.26 -2.32 -4.01
CA THR A 53 11.52 -1.91 -3.37
C THR A 53 11.60 -2.37 -1.93
N VAL A 54 10.53 -2.18 -1.14
CA VAL A 54 10.49 -2.53 0.29
C VAL A 54 10.52 -4.04 0.49
N ASP A 55 9.64 -4.79 -0.19
CA ASP A 55 9.51 -6.23 0.01
C ASP A 55 10.73 -6.99 -0.52
N THR A 56 11.26 -6.61 -1.69
CA THR A 56 12.47 -7.24 -2.23
C THR A 56 13.67 -6.99 -1.33
N LYS A 57 13.83 -5.77 -0.79
CA LYS A 57 14.90 -5.45 0.17
C LYS A 57 14.75 -6.25 1.47
N GLY A 58 13.52 -6.57 1.87
CA GLY A 58 13.21 -7.40 3.04
C GLY A 58 13.24 -8.91 2.78
N GLY A 59 13.47 -9.36 1.54
CA GLY A 59 13.36 -10.78 1.16
C GLY A 59 11.94 -11.35 1.31
N LYS A 60 10.92 -10.48 1.29
CA LYS A 60 9.50 -10.84 1.43
C LYS A 60 8.84 -10.93 0.05
N LYS A 61 7.68 -11.58 0.00
CA LYS A 61 6.79 -11.53 -1.17
C LYS A 61 6.19 -10.14 -1.30
N LEU A 62 5.88 -9.75 -2.53
CA LEU A 62 5.20 -8.49 -2.82
C LEU A 62 3.86 -8.41 -2.06
N TRP A 63 3.54 -7.22 -1.58
CA TRP A 63 2.33 -6.92 -0.82
C TRP A 63 2.24 -7.62 0.55
N SER A 64 3.35 -8.17 1.06
CA SER A 64 3.37 -8.95 2.30
C SER A 64 2.70 -8.24 3.49
N ASN A 65 3.02 -6.96 3.70
CA ASN A 65 2.45 -6.18 4.80
C ASN A 65 0.92 -6.01 4.70
N VAL A 66 0.37 -5.94 3.49
CA VAL A 66 -1.08 -5.82 3.28
C VAL A 66 -1.75 -7.18 3.43
N MET A 67 -1.11 -8.25 2.94
CA MET A 67 -1.62 -9.62 3.09
C MET A 67 -1.67 -10.06 4.56
N GLU A 68 -0.68 -9.67 5.38
CA GLU A 68 -0.70 -9.94 6.82
C GLU A 68 -1.94 -9.34 7.52
N ILE A 69 -2.43 -8.18 7.06
CA ILE A 69 -3.68 -7.57 7.57
C ILE A 69 -4.89 -8.40 7.16
N LEU A 70 -4.93 -8.85 5.91
CA LEU A 70 -6.01 -9.66 5.35
C LEU A 70 -6.07 -11.09 5.92
N GLU A 71 -4.97 -11.59 6.48
CA GLU A 71 -4.89 -12.88 7.17
C GLU A 71 -5.47 -12.84 8.61
N GLU A 72 -5.88 -11.68 9.12
CA GLU A 72 -6.59 -11.51 10.39
C GLU A 72 -5.86 -12.06 11.64
N LYS A 73 -4.51 -12.12 11.60
CA LYS A 73 -3.70 -12.76 12.66
C LYS A 73 -3.89 -12.18 14.07
N ASP A 74 -4.17 -10.88 14.17
CA ASP A 74 -4.33 -10.17 15.45
C ASP A 74 -5.82 -9.90 15.81
N GLY A 75 -6.73 -10.64 15.18
CA GLY A 75 -8.18 -10.47 15.34
C GLY A 75 -8.81 -9.63 14.22
N VAL A 76 -10.14 -9.74 14.10
CA VAL A 76 -10.88 -9.13 12.98
C VAL A 76 -11.02 -7.62 13.17
N ASP A 77 -10.33 -6.86 12.33
CA ASP A 77 -10.52 -5.42 12.18
C ASP A 77 -11.11 -5.09 10.81
N THR A 78 -12.43 -5.15 10.71
CA THR A 78 -13.15 -4.95 9.44
C THR A 78 -12.80 -3.63 8.75
N GLU A 79 -12.52 -2.56 9.51
CA GLU A 79 -12.14 -1.28 8.93
C GLU A 79 -10.78 -1.37 8.20
N LEU A 80 -9.79 -2.02 8.82
CA LEU A 80 -8.48 -2.22 8.18
C LEU A 80 -8.57 -3.19 7.00
N LEU A 81 -9.37 -4.24 7.09
CA LEU A 81 -9.62 -5.17 5.97
C LEU A 81 -10.20 -4.42 4.76
N VAL A 82 -11.19 -3.55 5.00
CA VAL A 82 -11.78 -2.73 3.93
C VAL A 82 -10.74 -1.79 3.33
N PHE A 83 -9.92 -1.10 4.15
CA PHE A 83 -8.89 -0.22 3.60
C PHE A 83 -7.80 -0.99 2.82
N ALA A 84 -7.34 -2.12 3.34
CA ALA A 84 -6.37 -2.98 2.68
C ALA A 84 -6.87 -3.48 1.31
N MET A 85 -8.09 -4.03 1.27
CA MET A 85 -8.68 -4.53 0.04
C MET A 85 -8.96 -3.40 -0.96
N THR A 86 -9.44 -2.25 -0.47
CA THR A 86 -9.70 -1.06 -1.31
C THR A 86 -8.40 -0.53 -1.92
N LEU A 87 -7.30 -0.54 -1.17
CA LEU A 87 -6.00 -0.10 -1.66
C LEU A 87 -5.52 -0.98 -2.82
N ILE A 88 -5.59 -2.31 -2.66
CA ILE A 88 -5.23 -3.24 -3.75
C ILE A 88 -6.12 -3.01 -4.96
N ASN A 89 -7.45 -2.99 -4.78
CA ASN A 89 -8.39 -2.83 -5.88
C ASN A 89 -8.17 -1.54 -6.67
N LYS A 90 -7.97 -0.40 -5.97
CA LYS A 90 -7.71 0.88 -6.64
C LYS A 90 -6.36 0.93 -7.34
N THR A 91 -5.34 0.30 -6.75
CA THR A 91 -4.02 0.22 -7.39
C THR A 91 -4.10 -0.58 -8.68
N LEU A 92 -4.75 -1.73 -8.67
CA LEU A 92 -4.90 -2.58 -9.85
C LEU A 92 -5.81 -1.95 -10.92
N ALA A 93 -6.91 -1.31 -10.51
CA ALA A 93 -7.85 -0.66 -11.44
C ALA A 93 -7.25 0.54 -12.19
N ALA A 94 -6.19 1.14 -11.65
CA ALA A 94 -5.49 2.27 -12.26
C ALA A 94 -4.37 1.85 -13.23
N LEU A 95 -4.13 0.54 -13.42
CA LEU A 95 -3.14 0.05 -14.37
C LEU A 95 -3.66 0.12 -15.81
N PRO A 96 -2.87 0.67 -16.75
CA PRO A 96 -3.32 0.87 -18.13
C PRO A 96 -3.23 -0.39 -19.00
N ASP A 97 -2.49 -1.41 -18.56
CA ASP A 97 -2.21 -2.62 -19.32
C ASP A 97 -2.45 -3.90 -18.50
N GLN A 98 -2.84 -4.96 -19.20
CA GLN A 98 -3.18 -6.26 -18.61
C GLN A 98 -1.94 -7.02 -18.12
N ASP A 99 -0.75 -6.76 -18.69
CA ASP A 99 0.49 -7.44 -18.31
C ASP A 99 0.98 -7.00 -16.92
N SER A 100 0.63 -5.78 -16.50
CA SER A 100 0.95 -5.23 -15.18
C SER A 100 -0.01 -5.67 -14.06
N TYR A 101 -1.18 -6.23 -14.40
CA TYR A 101 -2.20 -6.70 -13.44
C TYR A 101 -1.82 -8.05 -12.83
#